data_AF-A0A8H3BXI5-F1
#
_entry.id   AF-A0A8H3BXI5-F1
#
_cell.length_a   1.000
_cell.length_b   1.000
_cell.length_c   1.000
_cell.angle_alpha   90.00
_cell.angle_beta   90.00
_cell.angle_gamma   90.00
#
_symmetry.space_group_name_H-M   'P 1'
#
loop_
_entity.id
_entity.type
_entity.pdbx_description
1 polymer ?
#
loop_
_entity_poly.entity_id
_entity_poly.type
_entity_poly.pdbx_seq_one_letter_code
_entity_poly.pdbx_strand_id
1 'polypeptide(L)'
;MHYEAAFRRYGPAYAWWVYAFERFNGLLQKVTLNHQEGKVEFSLMQFWIRMHRLYELSHFLPNDASQAERDVLYSICSEFGANATASTTLGLGVDLHTSRLPSKYINLCRLKYPEVYGLLLAFACTLWPDLDLRHDLDGGPAGRVFFSDQSARSLAYITKSGARFGCATAIRNQRDQYAFVSLGNSLVPCQLVYHFQLEIPGKNPTLCSVIRRFISDDELPRFPWDLYAVELGIYVSYADKFGALEVVDTTKIQAPLALCTVQLRRPRNIKIWISISYEKAGLDNAAEDEPGEEFEE
;
A
#
# COMPACT_ATOMS: atom_id res chain seq x y z
N MET A 1 5.75 30.63 -21.87
CA MET A 1 4.93 29.40 -21.68
C MET A 1 5.81 28.20 -22.07
N HIS A 2 6.47 27.56 -21.12
CA HIS A 2 7.57 26.57 -21.34
C HIS A 2 7.10 25.13 -21.61
N TYR A 3 5.79 24.91 -21.73
CA TYR A 3 5.22 23.58 -21.80
C TYR A 3 5.49 22.87 -23.13
N GLU A 4 5.49 23.57 -24.26
CA GLU A 4 5.68 22.96 -25.59
C GLU A 4 7.07 22.32 -25.74
N ALA A 5 8.12 23.02 -25.30
CA ALA A 5 9.48 22.51 -25.36
C ALA A 5 9.66 21.27 -24.47
N ALA A 6 9.03 21.25 -23.28
CA ALA A 6 9.03 20.10 -22.39
C ALA A 6 8.26 18.91 -22.99
N PHE A 7 7.05 19.12 -23.53
CA PHE A 7 6.26 18.07 -24.18
C PHE A 7 6.97 17.43 -25.38
N ARG A 8 7.64 18.23 -26.21
CA ARG A 8 8.40 17.73 -27.36
C ARG A 8 9.66 16.96 -26.96
N ARG A 9 10.27 17.27 -25.81
CA ARG A 9 11.53 16.65 -25.36
C ARG A 9 11.32 15.37 -24.55
N TYR A 10 10.23 15.31 -23.79
CA TYR A 10 9.97 14.24 -22.83
C TYR A 10 8.76 13.37 -23.20
N GLY A 11 8.02 13.74 -24.25
CA GLY A 11 6.71 13.16 -24.54
C GLY A 11 5.65 13.61 -23.52
N PRO A 12 4.37 13.24 -23.71
CA PRO A 12 3.38 13.42 -22.65
C PRO A 12 3.76 12.50 -21.49
N ALA A 13 4.36 13.06 -20.44
CA ALA A 13 4.60 12.39 -19.16
C ALA A 13 3.29 11.80 -18.57
N TYR A 14 2.15 12.24 -19.08
CA TYR A 14 0.80 12.02 -18.57
C TYR A 14 -0.02 10.95 -19.29
N ALA A 15 0.55 10.11 -20.16
CA ALA A 15 -0.23 9.05 -20.84
C ALA A 15 -0.92 8.07 -19.84
N TRP A 16 -0.46 8.02 -18.59
CA TRP A 16 -1.03 7.20 -17.52
C TRP A 16 -2.22 7.85 -16.81
N TRP A 17 -2.50 9.14 -17.04
CA TRP A 17 -3.70 9.79 -16.51
C TRP A 17 -4.96 9.11 -17.03
N VAL A 18 -4.96 8.63 -18.27
CA VAL A 18 -6.08 7.89 -18.85
C VAL A 18 -6.38 6.62 -18.05
N TYR A 19 -5.39 5.97 -17.42
CA TYR A 19 -5.62 4.76 -16.65
C TYR A 19 -6.45 4.99 -15.38
N ALA A 20 -6.21 6.09 -14.66
CA ALA A 20 -7.06 6.47 -13.53
C ALA A 20 -8.49 6.79 -14.03
N PHE A 21 -8.61 7.54 -15.12
CA PHE A 21 -9.91 7.84 -15.74
C PHE A 21 -10.62 6.56 -16.25
N GLU A 22 -9.90 5.56 -16.76
CA GLU A 22 -10.45 4.26 -17.18
C GLU A 22 -11.01 3.46 -16.01
N ARG A 23 -10.37 3.52 -14.83
CA ARG A 23 -10.92 2.94 -13.60
C ARG A 23 -12.18 3.66 -13.16
N PHE A 24 -12.18 4.99 -13.24
CA PHE A 24 -13.38 5.78 -12.97
C PHE A 24 -14.48 5.49 -13.98
N ASN A 25 -14.18 5.20 -15.24
CA ASN A 25 -15.20 4.82 -16.22
C ASN A 25 -16.01 3.60 -15.77
N GLY A 26 -15.37 2.60 -15.16
CA GLY A 26 -16.07 1.44 -14.59
C GLY A 26 -17.00 1.80 -13.41
N LEU A 27 -16.70 2.87 -12.67
CA LEU A 27 -17.56 3.41 -11.62
C LEU A 27 -18.68 4.28 -12.19
N LEU A 28 -18.35 5.18 -13.12
CA LEU A 28 -19.28 6.07 -13.81
C LEU A 28 -20.31 5.28 -14.62
N GLN A 29 -19.94 4.12 -15.19
CA GLN A 29 -20.86 3.18 -15.86
C GLN A 29 -21.97 2.66 -14.94
N LYS A 30 -21.75 2.63 -13.61
CA LYS A 30 -22.73 2.14 -12.63
C LYS A 30 -23.63 3.25 -12.11
N VAL A 31 -23.33 4.51 -12.41
CA VAL A 31 -24.18 5.64 -12.04
C VAL A 31 -25.46 5.55 -12.85
N THR A 32 -26.61 5.51 -12.18
CA THR A 32 -27.90 5.59 -12.87
C THR A 32 -28.01 6.97 -13.52
N LEU A 33 -27.91 6.99 -14.85
CA LEU A 33 -27.94 8.23 -15.62
C LEU A 33 -29.38 8.68 -15.85
N ASN A 34 -29.61 9.99 -15.70
CA ASN A 34 -30.81 10.59 -16.24
C ASN A 34 -30.58 10.85 -17.73
N HIS A 35 -31.30 10.15 -18.61
CA HIS A 35 -31.13 10.23 -20.07
C HIS A 35 -31.69 11.51 -20.71
N GLN A 36 -32.09 12.50 -19.91
CA GLN A 36 -32.45 13.82 -20.41
C GLN A 36 -31.20 14.62 -20.78
N GLU A 37 -31.30 15.40 -21.85
CA GLU A 37 -30.20 16.22 -22.38
C GLU A 37 -29.64 17.17 -21.31
N GLY A 38 -28.31 17.19 -21.14
CA GLY A 38 -27.61 17.97 -20.12
C GLY A 38 -27.72 17.47 -18.67
N LYS A 39 -28.48 16.39 -18.40
CA LYS A 39 -28.62 15.82 -17.05
C LYS A 39 -27.66 14.67 -16.76
N VAL A 40 -27.04 14.09 -17.79
CA VAL A 40 -26.04 13.03 -17.65
C VAL A 40 -24.81 13.58 -16.93
N GLU A 41 -24.28 14.71 -17.40
CA GLU A 41 -23.12 15.40 -16.82
C GLU A 41 -23.38 15.81 -15.37
N PHE A 42 -24.60 16.29 -15.10
CA PHE A 42 -25.03 16.65 -13.75
C PHE A 42 -25.09 15.44 -12.82
N SER A 43 -25.67 14.31 -13.27
CA SER A 43 -25.71 13.06 -12.48
C SER A 43 -24.30 12.52 -12.18
N LEU A 44 -23.40 12.55 -13.16
CA LEU A 44 -22.00 12.13 -12.98
C LEU A 44 -21.25 13.05 -12.01
N MET A 45 -21.42 14.38 -12.14
CA MET A 45 -20.81 15.36 -11.25
C MET A 45 -21.35 15.24 -9.81
N GLN A 46 -22.66 15.07 -9.63
CA GLN A 46 -23.24 14.84 -8.31
C GLN A 46 -22.72 13.56 -7.66
N PHE A 47 -22.60 12.49 -8.45
CA PHE A 47 -22.00 11.25 -7.97
C PHE A 47 -20.55 11.49 -7.52
N TRP A 48 -19.73 12.13 -8.36
CA TRP A 48 -18.34 12.46 -8.04
C TRP A 48 -18.19 13.26 -6.74
N ILE A 49 -18.97 14.33 -6.59
CA ILE A 49 -18.97 15.17 -5.38
C ILE A 49 -19.35 14.35 -4.15
N ARG A 50 -20.39 13.52 -4.23
CA ARG A 50 -20.81 12.67 -3.10
C ARG A 50 -19.72 11.69 -2.69
N MET A 51 -19.03 11.09 -3.66
CA MET A 51 -17.93 10.17 -3.38
C MET A 51 -16.75 10.87 -2.69
N HIS A 52 -16.37 12.07 -3.15
CA HIS A 52 -15.32 12.86 -2.48
C HIS A 52 -15.72 13.30 -1.08
N ARG A 53 -16.97 13.73 -0.88
CA ARG A 53 -17.46 14.10 0.47
C ARG A 53 -17.47 12.91 1.42
N LEU A 54 -17.83 11.72 0.94
CA LEU A 54 -17.75 10.50 1.74
C LEU A 54 -16.29 10.16 2.10
N TYR A 55 -15.34 10.40 1.18
CA TYR A 55 -13.92 10.19 1.42
C TYR A 55 -13.39 11.14 2.47
N GLU A 56 -13.64 12.45 2.29
CA GLU A 56 -13.30 13.47 3.28
C GLU A 56 -13.89 13.13 4.65
N LEU A 57 -15.16 12.75 4.70
CA LEU A 57 -15.82 12.39 5.95
C LEU A 57 -15.21 11.13 6.59
N SER A 58 -14.81 10.14 5.79
CA SER A 58 -14.14 8.94 6.30
C SER A 58 -12.72 9.21 6.79
N HIS A 59 -12.01 10.16 6.16
CA HIS A 59 -10.61 10.44 6.45
C HIS A 59 -10.45 11.44 7.60
N PHE A 60 -11.32 12.44 7.64
CA PHE A 60 -11.31 13.52 8.63
C PHE A 60 -12.39 13.36 9.70
N LEU A 61 -12.86 12.12 9.93
CA LEU A 61 -13.80 11.86 11.01
C LEU A 61 -13.15 12.21 12.35
N PRO A 62 -13.76 13.09 13.17
CA PRO A 62 -13.22 13.45 14.47
C PRO A 62 -12.99 12.22 15.37
N ASN A 63 -11.95 12.25 16.19
CA ASN A 63 -11.64 11.13 17.10
C ASN A 63 -12.74 10.87 18.12
N ASP A 64 -13.49 11.91 18.50
CA ASP A 64 -14.64 11.89 19.41
C ASP A 64 -15.96 11.50 18.72
N ALA A 65 -15.95 11.22 17.41
CA ALA A 65 -17.13 10.71 16.71
C ALA A 65 -17.64 9.41 17.35
N SER A 66 -18.96 9.35 17.53
CA SER A 66 -19.63 8.24 18.19
C SER A 66 -19.48 6.94 17.41
N GLN A 67 -19.57 5.80 18.11
CA GLN A 67 -19.53 4.49 17.45
C GLN A 67 -20.66 4.33 16.43
N ALA A 68 -21.84 4.91 16.69
CA ALA A 68 -22.96 4.88 15.75
C ALA A 68 -22.64 5.61 14.43
N GLU A 69 -21.97 6.77 14.49
CA GLU A 69 -21.55 7.50 13.28
C GLU A 69 -20.50 6.71 12.49
N ARG A 70 -19.54 6.09 13.19
CA ARG A 70 -18.55 5.20 12.59
C ARG A 70 -19.22 4.01 11.91
N ASP A 71 -20.18 3.36 12.57
CA ASP A 71 -20.90 2.20 12.04
C ASP A 71 -21.72 2.56 10.80
N VAL A 72 -22.38 3.73 10.78
CA VAL A 72 -23.09 4.23 9.59
C VAL A 72 -22.12 4.47 8.43
N LEU A 73 -20.98 5.13 8.69
CA LEU A 73 -19.95 5.34 7.68
C LEU A 73 -19.41 4.02 7.15
N TYR A 74 -19.13 3.06 8.02
CA TYR A 74 -18.72 1.70 7.63
C TYR A 74 -19.78 1.01 6.78
N SER A 75 -21.06 1.10 7.16
CA SER A 75 -22.16 0.54 6.37
C SER A 75 -22.21 1.14 4.97
N ILE A 76 -22.18 2.47 4.87
CA ILE A 76 -22.21 3.19 3.59
C ILE A 76 -20.97 2.81 2.75
N CYS A 77 -19.77 2.87 3.33
CA CYS A 77 -18.53 2.51 2.64
C CYS A 77 -18.52 1.03 2.23
N SER A 78 -19.17 0.14 2.97
CA SER A 78 -19.28 -1.29 2.63
C SER A 78 -20.28 -1.54 1.50
N GLU A 79 -21.38 -0.78 1.41
CA GLU A 79 -22.32 -0.85 0.29
C GLU A 79 -21.68 -0.37 -1.01
N PHE A 80 -20.89 0.71 -0.94
CA PHE A 80 -20.09 1.15 -2.07
C PHE A 80 -18.88 0.22 -2.32
N GLY A 81 -18.34 -0.39 -1.26
CA GLY A 81 -17.11 -1.19 -1.23
C GLY A 81 -17.25 -2.70 -1.48
N ALA A 82 -18.48 -3.23 -1.57
CA ALA A 82 -18.75 -4.54 -2.15
C ALA A 82 -18.19 -4.66 -3.60
N ASN A 83 -17.87 -3.52 -4.21
CA ASN A 83 -17.09 -3.40 -5.43
C ASN A 83 -15.67 -2.91 -5.09
N ALA A 84 -14.71 -3.83 -4.91
CA ALA A 84 -13.32 -3.56 -4.55
C ALA A 84 -12.65 -2.41 -5.35
N THR A 85 -13.09 -2.15 -6.59
CA THR A 85 -12.62 -1.06 -7.43
C THR A 85 -13.01 0.33 -6.91
N ALA A 86 -14.20 0.52 -6.32
CA ALA A 86 -14.65 1.83 -5.84
C ALA A 86 -13.88 2.29 -4.60
N SER A 87 -13.77 1.42 -3.61
CA SER A 87 -13.04 1.71 -2.36
C SER A 87 -11.55 1.90 -2.58
N THR A 88 -10.92 1.12 -3.47
CA THR A 88 -9.51 1.29 -3.83
C THR A 88 -9.26 2.59 -4.59
N THR A 89 -10.21 3.04 -5.42
CA THR A 89 -10.00 4.21 -6.28
C THR A 89 -10.26 5.53 -5.54
N LEU A 90 -11.09 5.50 -4.50
CA LEU A 90 -11.48 6.71 -3.75
C LEU A 90 -10.95 6.70 -2.32
N GLY A 91 -10.12 5.74 -1.91
CA GLY A 91 -9.55 5.69 -0.55
C GLY A 91 -10.59 5.54 0.57
N LEU A 92 -11.83 5.13 0.25
CA LEU A 92 -13.02 5.12 1.12
C LEU A 92 -13.01 4.03 2.21
N GLY A 93 -11.83 3.51 2.57
CA GLY A 93 -11.68 2.55 3.65
C GLY A 93 -11.08 3.20 4.88
N VAL A 94 -11.85 3.27 5.96
CA VAL A 94 -11.27 3.50 7.29
C VAL A 94 -10.62 2.18 7.74
N ASP A 95 -9.40 2.30 8.26
CA ASP A 95 -8.62 1.25 8.92
C ASP A 95 -8.10 0.05 8.10
N LEU A 96 -6.99 -0.49 8.63
CA LEU A 96 -6.34 -1.70 8.17
C LEU A 96 -7.21 -2.91 8.53
N HIS A 97 -7.74 -3.59 7.53
CA HIS A 97 -8.49 -4.83 7.67
C HIS A 97 -7.68 -6.04 7.21
N THR A 98 -7.94 -7.20 7.79
CA THR A 98 -7.30 -8.45 7.41
C THR A 98 -8.29 -9.36 6.69
N SER A 99 -7.77 -10.26 5.85
CA SER A 99 -8.54 -11.46 5.46
C SER A 99 -8.99 -12.24 6.69
N ARG A 100 -9.99 -13.13 6.53
CA ARG A 100 -10.46 -14.01 7.61
C ARG A 100 -9.26 -14.72 8.26
N LEU A 101 -9.05 -14.42 9.54
CA LEU A 101 -7.99 -15.03 10.34
C LEU A 101 -8.16 -16.55 10.37
N PRO A 102 -7.13 -17.32 9.97
CA PRO A 102 -7.15 -18.75 10.16
C PRO A 102 -7.25 -19.10 11.65
N SER A 103 -7.95 -20.19 11.95
CA SER A 103 -8.04 -20.72 13.32
C SER A 103 -6.74 -21.38 13.78
N LYS A 104 -5.88 -21.79 12.85
CA LYS A 104 -4.63 -22.49 13.13
C LYS A 104 -3.44 -21.54 12.97
N TYR A 105 -2.52 -21.63 13.92
CA TYR A 105 -1.18 -21.05 13.79
C TYR A 105 -0.40 -21.75 12.68
N ILE A 106 0.56 -21.02 12.12
CA ILE A 106 1.45 -21.53 11.10
C ILE A 106 2.81 -21.84 11.71
N ASN A 107 3.41 -22.96 11.30
CA ASN A 107 4.78 -23.26 11.66
C ASN A 107 5.74 -22.48 10.75
N LEU A 108 6.39 -21.47 11.33
CA LEU A 108 7.29 -20.54 10.64
C LEU A 108 8.54 -21.24 10.08
N CYS A 109 9.03 -22.29 10.73
CA CYS A 109 10.19 -23.06 10.27
C CYS A 109 9.87 -23.96 9.05
N ARG A 110 8.58 -24.22 8.77
CA ARG A 110 8.12 -25.00 7.61
C ARG A 110 7.75 -24.15 6.40
N LEU A 111 7.94 -22.83 6.48
CA LEU A 111 7.70 -21.94 5.36
C LEU A 111 8.70 -22.16 4.23
N LYS A 112 8.37 -21.67 3.02
CA LYS A 112 9.26 -21.71 1.85
C LYS A 112 10.60 -21.03 2.12
N TYR A 113 10.60 -19.99 2.96
CA TYR A 113 11.76 -19.20 3.32
C TYR A 113 12.05 -19.40 4.82
N PRO A 114 13.03 -20.23 5.19
CA PRO A 114 13.31 -20.55 6.60
C PRO A 114 13.79 -19.35 7.42
N GLU A 115 14.43 -18.36 6.78
CA GLU A 115 14.89 -17.12 7.40
C GLU A 115 13.77 -16.23 7.96
N VAL A 116 12.51 -16.46 7.55
CA VAL A 116 11.35 -15.71 8.02
C VAL A 116 11.17 -15.83 9.53
N TYR A 117 11.45 -16.99 10.13
CA TYR A 117 11.35 -17.15 11.58
C TYR A 117 12.28 -16.17 12.31
N GLY A 118 13.56 -16.14 11.93
CA GLY A 118 14.55 -15.26 12.54
C GLY A 118 14.23 -13.78 12.35
N LEU A 119 13.73 -13.41 11.16
CA LEU A 119 13.30 -12.04 10.88
C LEU A 119 12.08 -11.62 11.72
N LEU A 120 11.10 -12.51 11.89
CA LEU A 120 9.92 -12.23 12.72
C LEU A 120 10.27 -12.17 14.21
N LEU A 121 11.17 -13.03 14.69
CA LEU A 121 11.70 -12.95 16.05
C LEU A 121 12.41 -11.62 16.29
N ALA A 122 13.32 -11.21 15.39
CA ALA A 122 14.01 -9.93 15.50
C ALA A 122 13.01 -8.76 15.52
N PHE A 123 12.01 -8.79 14.64
CA PHE A 123 10.93 -7.80 14.63
C PHE A 123 10.13 -7.80 15.94
N ALA A 124 9.76 -8.97 16.47
CA ALA A 124 9.05 -9.09 17.74
C ALA A 124 9.88 -8.55 18.92
N CYS A 125 11.20 -8.77 18.94
CA CYS A 125 12.09 -8.19 19.95
C CYS A 125 12.12 -6.65 19.89
N THR A 126 12.05 -6.06 18.68
CA THR A 126 11.96 -4.59 18.56
C THR A 126 10.60 -4.05 18.99
N LEU A 127 9.52 -4.82 18.81
CA LEU A 127 8.16 -4.43 19.15
C LEU A 127 7.87 -4.57 20.66
N TRP A 128 8.42 -5.61 21.29
CA TRP A 128 8.22 -5.93 22.71
C TRP A 128 9.57 -6.14 23.41
N PRO A 129 10.39 -5.08 23.55
CA PRO A 129 11.72 -5.17 24.16
C PRO A 129 11.66 -5.59 25.63
N ASP A 130 10.51 -5.43 26.29
CA ASP A 130 10.28 -5.77 27.68
C ASP A 130 10.15 -7.29 27.94
N LEU A 131 9.90 -8.09 26.91
CA LEU A 131 9.61 -9.53 27.07
C LEU A 131 10.84 -10.45 27.00
N ASP A 132 12.03 -9.92 26.65
CA ASP A 132 13.27 -10.70 26.40
C ASP A 132 12.96 -11.96 25.57
N LEU A 133 12.43 -11.75 24.35
CA LEU A 133 12.00 -12.85 23.49
C LEU A 133 13.20 -13.64 22.96
N ARG A 134 13.12 -14.98 23.03
CA ARG A 134 14.20 -15.89 22.64
C ARG A 134 13.76 -16.92 21.62
N HIS A 135 14.74 -17.52 20.95
CA HIS A 135 14.50 -18.58 19.99
C HIS A 135 13.91 -19.82 20.68
N ASP A 136 13.04 -20.54 19.98
CA ASP A 136 12.42 -21.81 20.39
C ASP A 136 13.41 -22.93 20.76
N LEU A 137 14.68 -22.79 20.34
CA LEU A 137 15.74 -23.77 20.58
C LEU A 137 16.70 -23.34 21.68
N ASP A 138 16.56 -22.13 22.19
CA ASP A 138 17.42 -21.62 23.26
C ASP A 138 16.90 -22.16 24.61
N GLY A 139 17.56 -23.21 25.13
CA GLY A 139 17.23 -23.85 26.41
C GLY A 139 17.56 -23.02 27.67
N GLY A 140 17.59 -21.69 27.56
CA GLY A 140 17.95 -20.80 28.65
C GLY A 140 16.82 -20.61 29.67
N PRO A 141 17.12 -20.48 30.97
CA PRO A 141 16.10 -20.41 32.04
C PRO A 141 15.43 -19.03 32.20
N ALA A 142 15.83 -18.01 31.45
CA ALA A 142 15.27 -16.66 31.52
C ALA A 142 14.86 -16.20 30.12
N GLY A 143 13.75 -15.47 29.99
CA GLY A 143 13.22 -14.98 28.71
C GLY A 143 11.98 -15.75 28.23
N ARG A 144 11.13 -15.09 27.45
CA ARG A 144 9.91 -15.70 26.91
C ARG A 144 10.20 -16.29 25.53
N VAL A 145 9.80 -17.53 25.32
CA VAL A 145 10.05 -18.22 24.05
C VAL A 145 9.11 -17.71 22.96
N PHE A 146 9.68 -17.40 21.79
CA PHE A 146 8.94 -17.14 20.56
C PHE A 146 8.76 -18.43 19.78
N PHE A 147 7.63 -19.08 19.98
CA PHE A 147 7.34 -20.40 19.43
C PHE A 147 7.15 -20.36 17.92
N SER A 148 7.84 -21.27 17.23
CA SER A 148 7.77 -21.38 15.77
C SER A 148 6.37 -21.69 15.24
N ASP A 149 5.52 -22.35 16.02
CA ASP A 149 4.20 -22.86 15.60
C ASP A 149 3.00 -22.26 16.36
N GLN A 150 3.22 -21.31 17.27
CA GLN A 150 2.17 -20.71 18.10
C GLN A 150 2.21 -19.17 18.15
N SER A 151 3.21 -18.54 17.52
CA SER A 151 3.37 -17.08 17.60
C SER A 151 2.84 -16.31 16.39
N ALA A 152 2.44 -17.00 15.30
CA ALA A 152 2.02 -16.33 14.08
C ALA A 152 0.84 -17.02 13.37
N ARG A 153 -0.04 -16.22 12.78
CA ARG A 153 -1.09 -16.65 11.86
C ARG A 153 -0.87 -16.01 10.49
N SER A 154 -0.93 -16.80 9.42
CA SER A 154 -0.74 -16.30 8.06
C SER A 154 -2.03 -15.72 7.49
N LEU A 155 -1.94 -14.55 6.87
CA LEU A 155 -3.05 -13.87 6.23
C LEU A 155 -2.89 -13.95 4.70
N ALA A 156 -4.00 -14.22 4.00
CA ALA A 156 -3.98 -14.34 2.54
C ALA A 156 -3.93 -12.98 1.82
N TYR A 157 -4.46 -11.96 2.48
CA TYR A 157 -4.41 -10.56 2.06
C TYR A 157 -4.77 -9.66 3.24
N ILE A 158 -4.48 -8.39 3.08
CA ILE A 158 -4.95 -7.28 3.92
C ILE A 158 -5.67 -6.27 3.03
N THR A 159 -6.45 -5.39 3.63
CA THR A 159 -7.05 -4.24 2.95
C THR A 159 -6.68 -3.00 3.75
N LYS A 160 -6.11 -2.00 3.11
CA LYS A 160 -5.77 -0.72 3.74
C LYS A 160 -6.26 0.39 2.83
N SER A 161 -6.95 1.38 3.39
CA SER A 161 -7.51 2.51 2.62
C SER A 161 -8.38 2.07 1.44
N GLY A 162 -9.13 0.97 1.62
CA GLY A 162 -9.94 0.36 0.56
C GLY A 162 -9.15 -0.42 -0.51
N ALA A 163 -7.82 -0.31 -0.54
CA ALA A 163 -6.94 -1.07 -1.43
C ALA A 163 -6.62 -2.45 -0.83
N ARG A 164 -6.75 -3.49 -1.65
CA ARG A 164 -6.41 -4.86 -1.27
C ARG A 164 -4.94 -5.15 -1.59
N PHE A 165 -4.22 -5.70 -0.63
CA PHE A 165 -2.83 -6.12 -0.76
C PHE A 165 -2.72 -7.63 -0.49
N GLY A 166 -2.37 -8.37 -1.53
CA GLY A 166 -2.12 -9.79 -1.47
C GLY A 166 -0.66 -10.10 -1.18
N CYS A 167 -0.31 -11.39 -1.15
CA CYS A 167 1.07 -11.82 -0.98
C CYS A 167 1.45 -12.91 -2.01
N ALA A 168 2.73 -12.97 -2.34
CA ALA A 168 3.30 -13.85 -3.38
C ALA A 168 3.02 -15.33 -3.13
N THR A 169 2.91 -15.71 -1.85
CA THR A 169 2.70 -17.09 -1.41
C THR A 169 1.24 -17.50 -1.36
N ALA A 170 0.30 -16.55 -1.43
CA ALA A 170 -1.12 -16.84 -1.56
C ALA A 170 -1.49 -17.07 -3.04
N ILE A 171 -1.67 -18.35 -3.43
CA ILE A 171 -1.95 -18.78 -4.82
C ILE A 171 -3.04 -17.94 -5.51
N ARG A 172 -4.10 -17.56 -4.79
CA ARG A 172 -5.25 -16.84 -5.35
C ARG A 172 -5.05 -15.32 -5.50
N ASN A 173 -4.03 -14.74 -4.85
CA ASN A 173 -3.89 -13.29 -4.69
C ASN A 173 -2.54 -12.76 -5.23
N GLN A 174 -1.88 -13.50 -6.12
CA GLN A 174 -0.56 -13.12 -6.66
C GLN A 174 -0.59 -11.83 -7.51
N ARG A 175 -1.76 -11.39 -7.97
CA ARG A 175 -1.88 -10.14 -8.75
C ARG A 175 -1.67 -8.90 -7.89
N ASP A 176 -1.99 -8.98 -6.60
CA ASP A 176 -1.97 -7.85 -5.66
C ASP A 176 -0.74 -7.91 -4.74
N GLN A 177 0.30 -8.66 -5.14
CA GLN A 177 1.49 -8.92 -4.33
C GLN A 177 2.53 -7.78 -4.35
N TYR A 178 2.24 -6.65 -4.98
CA TYR A 178 3.19 -5.57 -5.18
C TYR A 178 2.61 -4.26 -4.62
N ALA A 179 3.42 -3.53 -3.86
CA ALA A 179 3.01 -2.28 -3.25
C ALA A 179 4.20 -1.35 -3.00
N PHE A 180 3.94 -0.06 -2.88
CA PHE A 180 4.91 0.87 -2.31
C PHE A 180 4.87 0.80 -0.78
N VAL A 181 6.05 0.68 -0.18
CA VAL A 181 6.22 0.62 1.27
C VAL A 181 7.07 1.81 1.71
N SER A 182 6.65 2.46 2.79
CA SER A 182 7.41 3.53 3.43
C SER A 182 8.55 2.95 4.26
N LEU A 183 9.79 3.20 3.84
CA LEU A 183 11.01 2.74 4.49
C LEU A 183 11.90 3.96 4.77
N GLY A 184 11.94 4.37 6.02
CA GLY A 184 12.57 5.64 6.42
C GLY A 184 11.86 6.81 5.75
N ASN A 185 12.61 7.63 5.02
CA ASN A 185 12.09 8.80 4.30
C ASN A 185 11.80 8.50 2.82
N SER A 186 11.77 7.23 2.42
CA SER A 186 11.63 6.82 1.02
C SER A 186 10.45 5.88 0.82
N LEU A 187 9.79 6.00 -0.34
CA LEU A 187 8.83 5.01 -0.82
C LEU A 187 9.53 4.07 -1.76
N VAL A 188 9.53 2.79 -1.40
CA VAL A 188 10.21 1.75 -2.18
C VAL A 188 9.19 0.75 -2.68
N PRO A 189 9.15 0.43 -3.98
CA PRO A 189 8.29 -0.63 -4.48
C PRO A 189 8.85 -1.98 -4.00
N CYS A 190 7.94 -2.80 -3.48
CA CYS A 190 8.27 -4.06 -2.85
C CYS A 190 7.32 -5.16 -3.33
N GLN A 191 7.81 -6.39 -3.32
CA GLN A 191 6.98 -7.58 -3.34
C GLN A 191 6.58 -7.93 -1.91
N LEU A 192 5.30 -8.07 -1.67
CA LEU A 192 4.70 -8.59 -0.45
C LEU A 192 4.79 -10.13 -0.51
N VAL A 193 5.58 -10.74 0.37
CA VAL A 193 5.82 -12.19 0.37
C VAL A 193 4.86 -12.91 1.31
N TYR A 194 4.67 -12.36 2.51
CA TYR A 194 3.73 -12.86 3.51
C TYR A 194 3.08 -11.71 4.27
N HIS A 195 1.87 -11.97 4.78
CA HIS A 195 1.25 -11.18 5.83
C HIS A 195 1.05 -12.07 7.05
N PHE A 196 1.36 -11.55 8.24
CA PHE A 196 1.21 -12.26 9.49
C PHE A 196 0.49 -11.41 10.53
N GLN A 197 -0.31 -12.08 11.35
CA GLN A 197 -0.70 -11.58 12.66
C GLN A 197 0.16 -12.28 13.69
N LEU A 198 1.00 -11.52 14.39
CA LEU A 198 1.81 -11.99 15.50
C LEU A 198 1.00 -11.94 16.78
N GLU A 199 1.04 -13.02 17.54
CA GLU A 199 0.33 -13.17 18.82
C GLU A 199 1.31 -13.67 19.88
N ILE A 200 1.42 -12.91 20.97
CA ILE A 200 2.18 -13.29 22.16
C ILE A 200 1.26 -13.13 23.37
N PRO A 201 1.21 -14.10 24.32
CA PRO A 201 0.30 -14.02 25.44
C PRO A 201 0.48 -12.73 26.26
N GLY A 202 -0.58 -11.95 26.46
CA GLY A 202 -0.53 -10.70 27.22
C GLY A 202 -0.05 -9.47 26.44
N LYS A 203 0.13 -9.57 25.11
CA LYS A 203 0.29 -8.42 24.21
C LYS A 203 -0.84 -8.40 23.18
N ASN A 204 -1.14 -7.22 22.65
CA ASN A 204 -2.11 -7.09 21.58
C ASN A 204 -1.57 -7.71 20.28
N PRO A 205 -2.40 -8.43 19.50
CA PRO A 205 -2.00 -8.95 18.20
C PRO A 205 -1.50 -7.82 17.31
N THR A 206 -0.37 -8.04 16.62
CA THR A 206 0.23 -7.03 15.75
C THR A 206 0.41 -7.57 14.34
N LEU A 207 0.06 -6.75 13.35
CA LEU A 207 0.12 -7.12 11.94
C LEU A 207 1.47 -6.73 11.34
N CYS A 208 2.19 -7.69 10.77
CA CYS A 208 3.42 -7.42 10.04
C CYS A 208 3.39 -8.07 8.66
N SER A 209 4.22 -7.53 7.77
CA SER A 209 4.34 -8.00 6.40
C SER A 209 5.81 -8.30 6.11
N VAL A 210 6.05 -9.45 5.49
CA VAL A 210 7.38 -9.80 4.97
C VAL A 210 7.46 -9.33 3.54
N ILE A 211 8.47 -8.54 3.23
CA ILE A 211 8.64 -7.89 1.93
C ILE A 211 9.99 -8.21 1.30
N ARG A 212 10.10 -7.98 0.00
CA ARG A 212 11.38 -7.87 -0.72
C ARG A 212 11.38 -6.62 -1.58
N ARG A 213 12.38 -5.76 -1.40
CA ARG A 213 12.54 -4.54 -2.21
C ARG A 213 12.85 -4.89 -3.66
N PHE A 214 12.39 -4.08 -4.59
CA PHE A 214 12.88 -4.17 -5.97
C PHE A 214 14.31 -3.65 -6.05
N ILE A 215 15.18 -4.37 -6.76
CA ILE A 215 16.59 -3.98 -6.89
C ILE A 215 16.75 -2.94 -8.01
N SER A 216 17.40 -1.83 -7.69
CA SER A 216 17.84 -0.80 -8.61
C SER A 216 19.27 -0.40 -8.24
N ASP A 217 20.09 -0.04 -9.22
CA ASP A 217 21.47 0.42 -9.05
C ASP A 217 21.83 1.48 -10.10
N ASP A 218 23.01 2.06 -9.97
CA ASP A 218 23.53 3.10 -10.88
C ASP A 218 23.88 2.57 -12.28
N GLU A 219 23.80 1.25 -12.53
CA GLU A 219 23.98 0.68 -13.88
C GLU A 219 22.72 0.85 -14.74
N LEU A 220 21.56 1.08 -14.14
CA LEU A 220 20.35 1.41 -14.89
C LEU A 220 20.51 2.79 -15.55
N PRO A 221 20.14 2.94 -16.84
CA PRO A 221 20.24 4.23 -17.50
C PRO A 221 19.28 5.22 -16.85
N ARG A 222 19.66 6.50 -16.86
CA ARG A 222 18.75 7.55 -16.43
C ARG A 222 17.58 7.67 -17.40
N PHE A 223 16.37 7.77 -16.85
CA PHE A 223 15.16 7.99 -17.61
C PHE A 223 14.75 9.45 -17.58
N PRO A 224 13.96 9.91 -18.58
CA PRO A 224 13.62 11.33 -18.67
C PRO A 224 12.74 11.83 -17.50
N TRP A 225 12.06 10.92 -16.79
CA TRP A 225 11.26 11.22 -15.60
C TRP A 225 12.05 11.13 -14.29
N ASP A 226 13.34 10.75 -14.28
CA ASP A 226 14.12 10.61 -13.03
C ASP A 226 14.18 11.91 -12.23
N LEU A 227 14.15 13.05 -12.92
CA LEU A 227 14.13 14.38 -12.28
C LEU A 227 12.86 14.64 -11.46
N TYR A 228 11.77 13.94 -11.76
CA TYR A 228 10.47 14.09 -11.10
C TYR A 228 9.97 12.75 -10.55
N ALA A 229 10.84 11.76 -10.41
CA ALA A 229 10.45 10.40 -10.10
C ALA A 229 9.79 10.30 -8.72
N VAL A 230 10.26 11.11 -7.76
CA VAL A 230 9.70 11.17 -6.41
C VAL A 230 8.29 11.75 -6.43
N GLU A 231 8.09 12.87 -7.11
CA GLU A 231 6.81 13.58 -7.22
C GLU A 231 5.79 12.77 -8.01
N LEU A 232 6.24 12.08 -9.07
CA LEU A 232 5.40 11.23 -9.91
C LEU A 232 5.19 9.82 -9.32
N GLY A 233 5.86 9.48 -8.21
CA GLY A 233 5.81 8.15 -7.62
C GLY A 233 6.28 7.04 -8.59
N ILE A 234 7.25 7.35 -9.46
CA ILE A 234 7.81 6.43 -10.44
C ILE A 234 9.12 5.86 -9.91
N TYR A 235 9.31 4.56 -10.05
CA TYR A 235 10.53 3.87 -9.67
C TYR A 235 10.93 2.84 -10.71
N VAL A 236 12.19 2.87 -11.15
CA VAL A 236 12.72 1.92 -12.12
C VAL A 236 13.62 0.90 -11.43
N SER A 237 13.41 -0.38 -11.74
CA SER A 237 14.15 -1.50 -11.18
C SER A 237 14.41 -2.58 -12.21
N TYR A 238 15.30 -3.52 -11.89
CA TYR A 238 15.42 -4.74 -12.67
C TYR A 238 14.16 -5.60 -12.52
N ALA A 239 13.67 -6.16 -13.63
CA ALA A 239 12.55 -7.07 -13.59
C ALA A 239 12.94 -8.37 -12.89
N ASP A 240 12.03 -8.91 -12.08
CA ASP A 240 12.17 -10.21 -11.41
C ASP A 240 13.39 -10.32 -10.47
N LYS A 241 14.04 -9.19 -10.13
CA LYS A 241 15.14 -9.12 -9.16
C LYS A 241 14.69 -8.43 -7.88
N PHE A 242 14.86 -9.14 -6.78
CA PHE A 242 14.38 -8.74 -5.47
C PHE A 242 15.49 -8.82 -4.43
N GLY A 243 15.51 -7.86 -3.51
CA GLY A 243 16.44 -7.80 -2.39
C GLY A 243 16.22 -8.94 -1.38
N ALA A 244 16.93 -8.83 -0.25
CA ALA A 244 16.74 -9.70 0.90
C ALA A 244 15.31 -9.56 1.47
N LEU A 245 14.89 -10.57 2.23
CA LEU A 245 13.63 -10.51 2.97
C LEU A 245 13.77 -9.54 4.14
N GLU A 246 12.75 -8.72 4.32
CA GLU A 246 12.66 -7.75 5.42
C GLU A 246 11.26 -7.81 6.03
N VAL A 247 11.13 -7.54 7.33
CA VAL A 247 9.84 -7.46 8.01
C VAL A 247 9.52 -6.00 8.26
N VAL A 248 8.30 -5.60 7.91
CA VAL A 248 7.77 -4.27 8.17
C VAL A 248 6.46 -4.35 8.92
N ASP A 249 6.18 -3.31 9.70
CA ASP A 249 4.82 -3.06 10.16
C ASP A 249 3.90 -2.90 8.95
N THR A 250 2.75 -3.56 8.98
CA THR A 250 1.78 -3.54 7.89
C THR A 250 1.27 -2.13 7.60
N THR A 251 1.24 -1.26 8.61
CA THR A 251 0.88 0.16 8.46
C THR A 251 1.83 0.92 7.52
N LYS A 252 3.06 0.44 7.31
CA LYS A 252 4.03 1.04 6.38
C LYS A 252 3.72 0.80 4.90
N ILE A 253 2.83 -0.12 4.56
CA ILE A 253 2.35 -0.30 3.18
C ILE A 253 1.52 0.93 2.83
N GLN A 254 1.91 1.69 1.80
CA GLN A 254 1.28 2.97 1.49
C GLN A 254 0.29 2.82 0.35
N ALA A 255 0.77 2.44 -0.84
CA ALA A 255 -0.03 2.53 -2.05
C ALA A 255 0.08 1.25 -2.90
N PRO A 256 -0.99 0.90 -3.64
CA PRO A 256 -0.89 -0.10 -4.69
C PRO A 256 0.01 0.43 -5.81
N LEU A 257 0.63 -0.49 -6.56
CA LEU A 257 1.50 -0.13 -7.67
C LEU A 257 1.01 -0.66 -9.02
N ALA A 258 1.23 0.14 -10.05
CA ALA A 258 1.18 -0.28 -11.44
C ALA A 258 2.58 -0.74 -11.85
N LEU A 259 2.67 -1.87 -12.56
CA LEU A 259 3.94 -2.44 -12.99
C LEU A 259 3.97 -2.54 -14.51
N CYS A 260 4.79 -1.71 -15.16
CA CYS A 260 5.06 -1.83 -16.58
C CYS A 260 6.39 -2.56 -16.79
N THR A 261 6.40 -3.53 -17.70
CA THR A 261 7.61 -4.27 -18.07
C THR A 261 8.15 -3.75 -19.39
N VAL A 262 9.42 -3.34 -19.40
CA VAL A 262 10.09 -2.83 -20.60
C VAL A 262 11.36 -3.62 -20.87
N GLN A 263 11.63 -3.91 -22.14
CA GLN A 263 12.88 -4.52 -22.58
C GLN A 263 13.82 -3.45 -23.12
N LEU A 264 14.91 -3.17 -22.40
CA LEU A 264 15.99 -2.32 -22.88
C LEU A 264 16.87 -3.14 -23.84
N ARG A 265 17.02 -2.66 -25.09
CA ARG A 265 17.80 -3.38 -26.13
C ARG A 265 19.27 -2.99 -26.16
N ARG A 266 19.66 -1.81 -25.63
CA ARG A 266 21.03 -1.30 -25.57
C ARG A 266 21.20 -0.50 -24.28
N PRO A 267 22.35 -0.58 -23.57
CA PRO A 267 23.59 -1.29 -23.92
C PRO A 267 23.60 -2.80 -23.57
N ARG A 268 22.66 -3.27 -22.75
CA ARG A 268 22.48 -4.69 -22.42
C ARG A 268 21.01 -5.06 -22.62
N ASN A 269 20.75 -6.30 -23.06
CA ASN A 269 19.39 -6.82 -23.25
C ASN A 269 18.73 -7.10 -21.89
N ILE A 270 18.36 -6.04 -21.16
CA ILE A 270 17.88 -6.11 -19.78
C ILE A 270 16.37 -5.85 -19.76
N LYS A 271 15.66 -6.68 -19.01
CA LYS A 271 14.26 -6.48 -18.68
C LYS A 271 14.17 -5.63 -17.42
N ILE A 272 13.44 -4.54 -17.48
CA ILE A 272 13.22 -3.63 -16.37
C ILE A 272 11.74 -3.56 -16.01
N TRP A 273 11.49 -3.16 -14.78
CA TRP A 273 10.17 -2.76 -14.30
C TRP A 273 10.14 -1.26 -14.04
N ILE A 274 9.07 -0.63 -14.52
CA ILE A 274 8.70 0.74 -14.19
C ILE A 274 7.49 0.62 -13.27
N SER A 275 7.71 0.92 -11.99
CA SER A 275 6.70 0.89 -10.94
C SER A 275 6.12 2.28 -10.77
N ILE A 276 4.80 2.41 -10.76
CA ILE A 276 4.13 3.71 -10.61
C ILE A 276 3.12 3.62 -9.46
N SER A 277 3.20 4.55 -8.51
CA SER A 277 2.27 4.64 -7.39
C SER A 277 0.92 5.16 -7.86
N TYR A 278 -0.17 4.56 -7.40
CA TYR A 278 -1.52 5.04 -7.73
C TYR A 278 -2.00 6.22 -6.88
N GLU A 279 -1.44 6.41 -5.69
CA GLU A 279 -1.96 7.38 -4.70
C GLU A 279 -1.08 8.61 -4.52
N LYS A 280 0.18 8.61 -5.00
CA LYS A 280 1.07 9.76 -4.82
C LYS A 280 1.26 10.54 -6.11
N ALA A 281 0.60 11.68 -6.19
CA ALA A 281 1.12 12.87 -6.85
C ALA A 281 1.65 13.78 -5.73
N GLY A 282 2.97 13.79 -5.52
CA GLY A 282 3.62 14.61 -4.49
C GLY A 282 3.62 13.98 -3.09
N LEU A 283 4.77 14.03 -2.43
CA LEU A 283 4.78 14.06 -0.97
C LEU A 283 4.15 15.41 -0.58
N ASP A 284 2.96 15.40 0.01
CA ASP A 284 2.53 16.55 0.79
C ASP A 284 3.57 16.71 1.90
N ASN A 285 4.48 17.67 1.71
CA ASN A 285 5.41 18.10 2.73
C ASN A 285 4.56 18.69 3.86
N ALA A 286 4.22 17.86 4.84
CA ALA A 286 3.65 18.29 6.12
C ALA A 286 4.74 18.99 6.97
N ALA A 287 5.40 19.99 6.38
CA ALA A 287 6.40 20.82 7.00
C ALA A 287 6.33 22.19 6.36
N GLU A 288 5.40 23.02 6.86
CA GLU A 288 5.48 24.48 6.99
C GLU A 288 4.12 25.00 7.49
N ASP A 289 3.73 24.61 8.71
CA ASP A 289 2.88 25.46 9.55
C ASP A 289 3.81 26.52 10.16
N GLU A 290 4.13 27.57 9.41
CA GLU A 290 4.63 28.80 10.02
C GLU A 290 3.45 29.50 10.72
N PRO A 291 3.56 29.85 12.01
CA PRO A 291 2.53 30.61 12.69
C PRO A 291 2.46 32.00 12.08
N GLY A 292 1.29 32.36 11.54
CA GLY A 292 1.03 33.66 10.95
C GLY A 292 1.37 34.78 11.93
N GLU A 293 2.18 35.73 11.47
CA GLU A 293 2.41 37.00 12.15
C GLU A 293 1.06 37.71 12.34
N GLU A 294 0.69 37.91 13.61
CA GLU A 294 -0.39 38.80 14.01
C GLU A 294 -0.02 40.22 13.57
N PHE A 295 -0.79 40.77 12.62
CA PHE A 295 -0.81 42.21 12.39
C PHE A 295 -1.57 42.86 13.56
N GLU A 296 -0.84 43.45 14.49
CA GLU A 296 -1.38 44.41 15.46
C GLU A 296 -1.78 45.71 14.74
N GLU A 297 -3.01 46.18 14.99
CA GLU A 297 -3.51 47.52 14.62
C GLU A 297 -2.97 48.62 15.56
#